data_AF-A0A090QXV6-F1
#
_entry.id   AF-A0A090QXV6-F1
#
_cell.length_a   1.000
_cell.length_b   1.000
_cell.length_c   1.000
_cell.angle_alpha   90.00
_cell.angle_beta   90.00
_cell.angle_gamma   90.00
#
_symmetry.space_group_name_H-M   'P 1'
#
loop_
_entity.id
_entity.type
_entity.pdbx_description
1 polymer ?
#
loop_
_entity_poly.entity_id
_entity_poly.type
_entity_poly.pdbx_seq_one_letter_code
_entity_poly.pdbx_strand_id
1 'polypeptide(L)'
;MILKDIRTEALDLGMQEAAKLLNKQLARGRMDGIKMAQILASIHPTLHYADADSVDVVVEAVIEDPAIKAGVLREIEATSVKTR
;
A
#
# COMPACT_ATOMS: atom_id res chain seq x y z
N MET A 1 5.98 -4.38 0.23
CA MET A 1 4.61 -4.03 -0.23
C MET A 1 4.62 -2.58 -0.70
N ILE A 2 3.75 -2.25 -1.64
CA ILE A 2 3.60 -0.88 -2.14
C ILE A 2 2.29 -0.33 -1.61
N LEU A 3 2.32 0.87 -1.03
CA LEU A 3 1.12 1.61 -0.63
C LEU A 3 1.00 2.83 -1.53
N LYS A 4 0.09 2.76 -2.51
CA LYS A 4 -0.11 3.84 -3.49
C LYS A 4 -1.33 4.67 -3.14
N ASP A 5 -1.19 6.00 -3.19
CA ASP A 5 -2.30 6.94 -3.13
C ASP A 5 -2.10 8.07 -4.15
N ILE A 6 -3.04 9.00 -4.25
CA ILE A 6 -2.93 10.24 -5.04
C ILE A 6 -2.54 11.44 -4.16
N ARG A 7 -2.59 11.32 -2.83
CA ARG A 7 -2.26 12.38 -1.87
C ARG A 7 -1.25 11.93 -0.83
N THR A 8 -0.24 12.75 -0.58
CA THR A 8 0.80 12.49 0.44
C THR A 8 0.18 12.37 1.83
N GLU A 9 -0.83 13.17 2.15
CA GLU A 9 -1.48 13.15 3.47
C GLU A 9 -2.19 11.82 3.74
N ALA A 10 -2.72 11.17 2.70
CA ALA A 10 -3.34 9.86 2.82
C ALA A 10 -2.29 8.75 3.05
N LEU A 11 -1.12 8.86 2.41
CA LEU A 11 0.01 7.97 2.67
C LEU A 11 0.50 8.10 4.11
N ASP A 12 0.67 9.32 4.61
CA ASP A 12 1.08 9.59 5.98
C ASP A 12 0.08 8.99 6.98
N LEU A 13 -1.22 9.18 6.74
CA LEU A 13 -2.27 8.57 7.56
C LEU A 13 -2.19 7.04 7.56
N GLY A 14 -2.02 6.43 6.39
CA GLY A 14 -1.87 4.97 6.26
C GLY A 14 -0.66 4.44 7.02
N MET A 15 0.49 5.11 6.90
CA MET A 15 1.71 4.74 7.61
C MET A 15 1.58 4.92 9.13
N GLN A 16 0.91 5.99 9.59
CA GLN A 16 0.64 6.21 11.01
C GLN A 16 -0.26 5.12 11.60
N GLU A 17 -1.32 4.73 10.90
CA GLU A 17 -2.21 3.66 11.38
C GLU A 17 -1.49 2.30 11.38
N ALA A 18 -0.66 2.00 10.38
CA ALA A 18 0.17 0.80 10.38
C ALA A 18 1.12 0.77 11.60
N ALA A 19 1.82 1.87 11.87
CA ALA A 19 2.71 1.99 13.03
C ALA A 19 1.97 1.84 14.36
N LYS A 20 0.79 2.44 14.48
CA LYS A 20 -0.08 2.33 15.66
C LYS A 20 -0.57 0.90 15.91
N LEU A 21 -0.94 0.18 14.85
CA LEU A 21 -1.35 -1.23 14.97
C LEU A 21 -0.18 -2.12 15.41
N LEU A 22 1.00 -1.93 14.84
CA LEU A 22 2.20 -2.68 15.20
C LEU A 22 2.65 -2.37 16.64
N ASN A 23 2.62 -1.10 17.05
CA ASN A 23 2.89 -0.69 18.43
C ASN A 23 1.95 -1.38 19.43
N LYS A 24 0.66 -1.56 19.08
CA LYS A 24 -0.28 -2.33 19.93
C LYS A 24 0.12 -3.80 20.05
N GLN A 25 0.67 -4.42 19.01
CA GLN A 25 1.15 -5.81 19.08
C GLN A 25 2.43 -5.91 19.90
N LEU A 26 3.36 -4.96 19.73
CA LEU A 26 4.59 -4.83 20.52
C LEU A 26 4.27 -4.68 22.02
N ALA A 27 3.37 -3.76 22.38
CA ALA A 27 2.93 -3.53 23.77
C ALA A 27 2.24 -4.75 24.38
N ARG A 28 1.64 -5.62 23.55
CA ARG A 28 1.04 -6.90 23.97
C ARG A 28 2.04 -8.07 23.99
N GLY A 29 3.33 -7.81 23.72
CA GLY A 29 4.38 -8.83 23.69
C GLY A 29 4.26 -9.84 22.55
N ARG A 30 3.48 -9.52 21.50
CA ARG A 30 3.26 -10.43 20.35
C ARG A 30 4.36 -10.32 19.28
N MET A 31 5.24 -9.33 19.39
CA MET A 31 6.41 -9.13 18.54
C MET A 31 7.46 -8.31 19.29
N ASP A 32 8.69 -8.26 18.75
CA ASP A 32 9.75 -7.38 19.24
C ASP A 32 9.90 -6.12 18.36
N GLY A 33 10.75 -5.19 18.83
CA GLY A 33 10.97 -3.91 18.14
C GLY A 33 11.69 -4.04 16.80
N ILE A 34 12.58 -5.04 16.65
CA ILE A 34 13.30 -5.29 15.40
C ILE A 34 12.32 -5.74 14.32
N LYS A 35 11.44 -6.68 14.66
CA LYS A 35 10.41 -7.19 13.75
C LYS A 35 9.43 -6.08 13.38
N MET A 36 9.09 -5.20 14.30
CA MET A 36 8.24 -4.05 14.00
C MET A 36 8.89 -3.11 12.98
N ALA A 37 10.17 -2.76 13.18
CA ALA A 37 10.90 -1.91 12.25
C ALA A 37 11.02 -2.55 10.86
N GLN A 38 11.27 -3.86 10.79
CA GLN A 38 11.29 -4.60 9.52
C GLN A 38 9.95 -4.55 8.78
N ILE A 39 8.83 -4.74 9.48
CA ILE A 39 7.50 -4.67 8.85
C ILE A 39 7.23 -3.27 8.33
N LEU A 40 7.51 -2.23 9.11
CA LEU A 40 7.31 -0.84 8.66
C LEU A 40 8.19 -0.50 7.45
N ALA A 41 9.46 -0.91 7.48
CA ALA A 41 10.39 -0.69 6.38
C ALA A 41 10.00 -1.43 5.09
N SER A 42 9.17 -2.47 5.19
CA SER A 42 8.65 -3.20 4.03
C SER A 42 7.48 -2.50 3.34
N ILE A 43 6.93 -1.42 3.91
CA ILE A 43 5.86 -0.62 3.29
C ILE A 43 6.50 0.53 2.53
N HIS A 44 6.29 0.55 1.22
CA HIS A 44 6.84 1.57 0.32
C HIS A 44 5.69 2.50 -0.13
N PRO A 45 5.51 3.66 0.54
CA PRO A 45 4.51 4.64 0.13
C PRO A 45 4.93 5.32 -1.18
N THR A 46 4.00 5.48 -2.11
CA THR A 46 4.27 6.10 -3.42
C THR A 46 3.04 6.82 -3.96
N LEU A 47 3.27 7.85 -4.79
CA LEU A 47 2.24 8.51 -5.58
C LEU A 47 2.18 7.99 -7.02
N HIS A 48 3.14 7.14 -7.40
CA HIS A 48 3.36 6.74 -8.78
C HIS A 48 3.13 5.24 -8.96
N TYR A 49 2.67 4.88 -10.17
CA TYR A 49 2.50 3.49 -10.58
C TYR A 49 3.78 2.85 -11.13
N ALA A 50 4.90 3.59 -11.21
CA ALA A 50 6.15 3.11 -11.83
C ALA A 50 6.72 1.83 -11.18
N ASP A 51 6.35 1.55 -9.94
CA ASP A 51 6.80 0.36 -9.21
C ASP A 51 5.81 -0.83 -9.32
N ALA A 52 4.67 -0.64 -10.01
CA ALA A 52 3.59 -1.63 -10.13
C ALA A 52 3.95 -2.82 -11.03
N ASP A 53 4.94 -2.69 -11.92
CA ASP A 53 5.38 -3.74 -12.85
C ASP A 53 5.95 -4.98 -12.14
N SER A 54 6.41 -4.80 -10.89
CA SER A 54 7.01 -5.86 -10.08
C SER A 54 6.03 -6.52 -9.11
N VAL A 55 4.74 -6.14 -9.15
CA VAL A 55 3.75 -6.57 -8.18
C VAL A 55 2.96 -7.78 -8.69
N ASP A 56 2.96 -8.87 -7.90
CA ASP A 56 2.22 -10.09 -8.24
C ASP A 56 0.70 -9.94 -8.03
N VAL A 57 0.29 -9.16 -7.04
CA VAL A 57 -1.12 -8.99 -6.64
C VAL A 57 -1.40 -7.54 -6.27
N VAL A 58 -2.44 -6.96 -6.87
CA VAL A 58 -2.91 -5.61 -6.55
C VAL A 58 -4.25 -5.69 -5.83
N VAL A 59 -4.40 -4.93 -4.75
CA VAL A 59 -5.65 -4.79 -4.00
C VAL A 59 -6.12 -3.35 -4.11
N GLU A 60 -7.31 -3.15 -4.69
CA GLU A 60 -7.93 -1.84 -4.80
C GLU A 60 -8.71 -1.51 -3.51
N ALA A 61 -8.44 -0.32 -2.96
CA ALA A 61 -9.15 0.22 -1.81
C ALA A 61 -9.58 1.69 -2.07
N VAL A 62 -10.13 1.94 -3.25
CA VAL A 62 -10.63 3.27 -3.65
C VAL A 62 -12.11 3.43 -3.33
N ILE A 63 -12.62 4.65 -3.51
CA ILE A 63 -14.03 4.96 -3.21
C ILE A 63 -15.00 4.11 -4.05
N GLU A 64 -16.20 3.89 -3.53
CA GLU A 64 -17.23 3.06 -4.16
C GLU A 64 -17.96 3.79 -5.30
N ASP A 65 -17.20 4.24 -6.29
CA ASP A 65 -17.71 4.87 -7.51
C ASP A 65 -17.29 4.02 -8.74
N PRO A 66 -18.25 3.50 -9.53
CA PRO A 66 -17.93 2.64 -10.67
C PRO A 66 -17.01 3.27 -11.72
N ALA A 67 -17.11 4.58 -11.95
CA ALA A 67 -16.28 5.27 -12.93
C ALA A 67 -14.84 5.39 -12.43
N ILE A 68 -14.65 5.67 -11.13
CA ILE A 68 -13.33 5.74 -10.52
C ILE A 68 -12.67 4.37 -10.48
N LYS A 69 -13.39 3.32 -10.06
CA LYS A 69 -12.86 1.95 -10.06
C LYS A 69 -12.40 1.51 -11.45
N ALA A 70 -13.23 1.77 -12.46
CA ALA A 70 -12.87 1.45 -13.85
C ALA A 70 -11.65 2.24 -14.34
N GLY A 71 -11.50 3.51 -13.93
CA GLY A 71 -10.32 4.31 -14.24
C GLY A 71 -9.05 3.75 -13.61
N VAL A 72 -9.10 3.47 -12.30
CA VAL A 72 -7.98 2.94 -11.53
C VAL A 72 -7.53 1.57 -12.06
N LEU A 73 -8.49 0.68 -12.36
CA LEU A 73 -8.18 -0.63 -12.94
C LEU A 73 -7.46 -0.50 -14.29
N ARG A 74 -7.95 0.38 -15.19
CA ARG A 74 -7.31 0.63 -16.48
C ARG A 74 -5.89 1.17 -16.35
N GLU A 75 -5.66 2.10 -15.42
CA GLU A 75 -4.32 2.66 -15.18
C GLU A 75 -3.33 1.59 -14.70
N ILE A 76 -3.78 0.69 -13.81
CA ILE A 76 -2.98 -0.42 -13.31
C ILE A 76 -2.70 -1.43 -14.44
N GLU A 77 -3.71 -1.85 -15.19
CA GLU A 77 -3.54 -2.76 -16.34
C GLU A 77 -2.61 -2.16 -17.41
N ALA A 78 -2.70 -0.86 -17.69
CA ALA A 78 -1.82 -0.18 -18.64
C ALA A 78 -0.35 -0.20 -18.21
N THR A 79 -0.09 -0.30 -16.91
CA THR A 79 1.26 -0.39 -16.34
C THR A 79 1.72 -1.85 -16.33
N SER A 80 0.86 -2.77 -15.88
CA SER A 80 1.22 -4.17 -15.58
C SER A 80 1.12 -5.18 -16.74
N VAL A 81 0.66 -4.82 -17.93
CA VAL A 81 0.43 -5.81 -19.00
C VAL A 81 1.65 -5.96 -19.92
N LYS A 82 2.59 -6.82 -19.50
CA LYS A 82 3.25 -7.70 -20.47
C LYS A 82 2.24 -8.76 -20.89
N THR A 83 1.79 -8.66 -22.13
CA THR A 83 1.02 -9.66 -22.86
C THR A 83 1.57 -11.06 -22.59
N ARG A 84 0.79 -11.90 -21.92
CA ARG A 84 0.87 -13.35 -22.05
C ARG A 84 -0.44 -13.84 -22.66
#